data_AF-A0A259Q1L9-F1
#
_entry.id   AF-A0A259Q1L9-F1
#
_cell.length_a   1.000
_cell.length_b   1.000
_cell.length_c   1.000
_cell.angle_alpha   90.00
_cell.angle_beta   90.00
_cell.angle_gamma   90.00
#
_symmetry.space_group_name_H-M   'P 1'
#
loop_
_entity.id
_entity.type
_entity.pdbx_description
1 polymer ?
#
loop_
_entity_poly.entity_id
_entity_poly.type
_entity_poly.pdbx_seq_one_letter_code
_entity_poly.pdbx_strand_id
1 'polypeptide(L)'
;MKFELSQRFFFEAAHTLDRSIDREGSLRVHGHTYWAEISVAGVPDPVTGMVVDLAYIRREIERVRDALDHRFLDDVDGLGPATLEGLCAYLWRQFRPALPHLSRVEVWREASGDRCRFTDG
;
A
#
# COMPACT_ATOMS: atom_id res chain seq x y z
N MET A 1 14.14 -11.40 20.61
CA MET A 1 12.91 -10.58 20.54
C MET A 1 12.80 -10.06 19.11
N LYS A 2 11.64 -10.19 18.46
CA LYS A 2 11.39 -9.67 17.11
C LYS A 2 10.57 -8.39 17.24
N PHE A 3 10.97 -7.35 16.53
CA PHE A 3 10.28 -6.06 16.52
C PHE A 3 9.63 -5.84 15.16
N GLU A 4 8.58 -5.02 15.12
CA GLU A 4 7.94 -4.57 13.89
C GLU A 4 7.92 -3.04 13.88
N LEU A 5 8.30 -2.47 12.74
CA LEU A 5 8.25 -1.04 12.47
C LEU A 5 7.23 -0.80 11.35
N SER A 6 6.44 0.25 11.44
CA SER A 6 5.51 0.65 10.39
C SER A 6 5.67 2.11 10.00
N GLN A 7 5.35 2.42 8.75
CA GLN A 7 5.28 3.79 8.24
C GLN A 7 4.03 3.95 7.39
N ARG A 8 3.21 4.94 7.75
CA ARG A 8 1.99 5.32 7.05
C ARG A 8 2.25 6.38 5.99
N PHE A 9 1.51 6.31 4.89
CA PHE A 9 1.40 7.34 3.86
C PHE A 9 -0.02 7.36 3.29
N PHE A 10 -0.29 8.29 2.37
CA PHE A 10 -1.54 8.34 1.63
C PHE A 10 -1.28 8.77 0.18
N PHE A 11 -2.23 8.48 -0.69
CA PHE A 11 -2.27 8.95 -2.06
C PHE A 11 -3.71 9.20 -2.49
N GLU A 12 -3.90 10.15 -3.40
CA GLU A 12 -5.20 10.50 -3.95
C GLU A 12 -5.27 10.05 -5.39
N ALA A 13 -6.23 9.19 -5.72
CA ALA A 13 -6.30 8.59 -7.04
C ALA A 13 -7.74 8.34 -7.48
N ALA A 14 -7.94 8.33 -8.79
CA ALA A 14 -9.20 7.97 -9.42
C ALA A 14 -9.12 6.55 -10.01
N HIS A 15 -10.26 5.88 -10.13
CA HIS A 15 -10.37 4.56 -10.75
C HIS A 15 -11.79 4.31 -11.28
N THR A 16 -11.94 3.24 -12.05
CA THR A 16 -13.24 2.58 -12.22
C THR A 16 -13.20 1.18 -11.63
N LEU A 17 -14.37 0.62 -11.36
CA LEU A 17 -14.44 -0.75 -10.88
C LEU A 17 -15.76 -1.40 -11.28
N ASP A 18 -15.68 -2.55 -11.94
CA ASP A 18 -16.85 -3.35 -12.29
C ASP A 18 -17.26 -4.23 -11.08
N ARG A 19 -18.27 -3.76 -10.34
CA ARG A 19 -18.82 -4.46 -9.16
C ARG A 19 -20.14 -5.14 -9.51
N SER A 20 -20.49 -6.17 -8.74
CA SER A 20 -21.80 -6.83 -8.84
C SER A 20 -22.92 -6.08 -8.10
N ILE A 21 -22.59 -5.35 -7.03
CA ILE A 21 -23.52 -4.56 -6.22
C ILE A 21 -23.16 -3.07 -6.36
N ASP A 22 -24.15 -2.19 -6.44
CA ASP A 22 -23.99 -0.74 -6.66
C ASP A 22 -23.12 -0.41 -7.88
N ARG A 23 -23.25 -1.24 -8.92
CA ARG A 23 -22.42 -1.26 -10.12
C ARG A 23 -22.34 0.08 -10.85
N GLU A 24 -23.48 0.73 -11.08
CA GLU A 24 -23.55 1.92 -11.93
C GLU A 24 -22.66 3.06 -11.44
N GLY A 25 -22.58 3.26 -10.12
CA GLY A 25 -21.69 4.26 -9.52
C GLY A 25 -20.22 3.91 -9.68
N SER A 26 -19.91 2.63 -9.49
CA SER A 26 -18.55 2.10 -9.52
C SER A 26 -17.93 2.09 -10.92
N LEU A 27 -18.74 1.95 -11.98
CA LEU A 27 -18.26 2.02 -13.36
C LEU A 27 -17.87 3.43 -13.81
N ARG A 28 -18.36 4.48 -13.12
CA ARG A 28 -17.95 5.85 -13.41
C ARG A 28 -16.56 6.10 -12.83
N VAL A 29 -15.83 7.00 -13.49
CA VAL A 29 -14.60 7.54 -12.91
C VAL A 29 -14.95 8.22 -11.60
N HIS A 30 -14.34 7.75 -10.53
CA HIS A 30 -14.45 8.31 -9.20
C HIS A 30 -13.11 8.12 -8.47
N GLY A 31 -12.92 8.78 -7.34
CA GLY A 31 -11.65 8.71 -6.63
C GLY A 31 -11.81 8.69 -5.13
N HIS A 32 -10.72 8.36 -4.46
CA HIS A 32 -10.63 8.28 -3.02
C HIS A 32 -9.28 8.79 -2.55
N THR A 33 -9.23 9.30 -1.33
CA THR A 33 -7.99 9.35 -0.56
C THR A 33 -7.74 7.97 0.02
N TYR A 34 -6.73 7.28 -0.50
CA TYR A 34 -6.28 6.00 0.01
C TYR A 34 -5.18 6.23 1.03
N TRP A 35 -5.34 5.62 2.19
CA TRP A 35 -4.27 5.51 3.17
C TRP A 35 -3.62 4.15 3.06
N ALA A 36 -2.31 4.11 3.27
CA ALA A 36 -1.56 2.87 3.27
C ALA A 36 -0.52 2.84 4.40
N GLU A 37 -0.24 1.65 4.91
CA GLU A 37 0.80 1.41 5.90
C GLU A 37 1.64 0.21 5.49
N ILE A 38 2.96 0.37 5.55
CA ILE A 38 3.95 -0.66 5.25
C ILE A 38 4.67 -0.99 6.54
N SER A 39 4.69 -2.27 6.90
CA SER A 39 5.39 -2.75 8.09
C SER A 39 6.50 -3.73 7.74
N VAL A 40 7.61 -3.62 8.44
CA VAL A 40 8.76 -4.53 8.34
C VAL A 40 9.06 -5.11 9.72
N ALA A 41 9.38 -6.39 9.79
CA ALA A 41 9.63 -7.06 11.06
C ALA A 41 10.96 -7.81 11.06
N GLY A 42 11.75 -7.63 12.12
CA GLY A 42 13.09 -8.22 12.21
C GLY A 42 13.71 -8.11 13.60
N VAL A 43 14.96 -8.54 13.68
CA VAL A 43 15.80 -8.38 14.88
C VAL A 43 16.71 -7.17 14.63
N PRO A 44 16.85 -6.25 15.59
CA PRO A 44 17.77 -5.14 15.46
C PRO A 44 19.19 -5.62 15.22
N ASP A 45 19.87 -5.01 14.25
CA ASP A 45 21.28 -5.24 14.01
C ASP A 45 22.10 -4.84 15.27
N PRO A 46 23.07 -5.67 15.70
CA PRO A 46 23.77 -5.46 16.98
C PRO A 46 24.70 -4.24 16.99
N VAL A 47 25.06 -3.68 15.83
CA VAL A 47 25.93 -2.51 15.74
C VAL A 47 25.10 -1.23 15.70
N THR A 48 24.08 -1.20 14.87
CA THR A 48 23.23 -0.01 14.64
C THR A 48 22.04 0.10 15.59
N GLY A 49 21.60 -1.01 16.18
CA GLY A 49 20.42 -1.07 17.04
C GLY A 49 19.09 -0.94 16.30
N MET A 50 19.07 -1.03 14.97
CA MET A 50 17.89 -0.83 14.13
C MET A 50 17.46 -2.12 13.42
N VAL A 51 16.15 -2.32 13.23
CA VAL A 51 15.64 -3.33 12.28
C VAL A 51 15.88 -2.88 10.84
N VAL A 52 15.61 -1.60 10.57
CA VAL A 52 15.93 -0.89 9.33
C VAL A 52 15.92 0.62 9.62
N ASP A 53 16.65 1.40 8.83
CA ASP A 53 16.54 2.86 8.86
C ASP A 53 15.16 3.30 8.29
N LEU A 54 14.35 3.98 9.10
CA LEU A 54 13.04 4.50 8.69
C LEU A 54 13.14 5.51 7.53
N ALA A 55 14.27 6.21 7.37
CA ALA A 55 14.48 7.09 6.23
C ALA A 55 14.52 6.31 4.91
N TYR A 56 15.05 5.08 4.92
CA TYR A 56 15.02 4.19 3.75
C TYR A 56 13.59 3.75 3.41
N ILE A 57 12.77 3.39 4.41
CA ILE A 57 11.35 3.07 4.18
C ILE A 57 10.62 4.26 3.54
N ARG A 58 10.84 5.48 4.06
CA ARG A 58 10.19 6.70 3.52
C ARG A 58 10.59 6.97 2.06
N ARG A 59 11.86 6.76 1.71
CA ARG A 59 12.33 6.91 0.32
C ARG A 59 11.67 5.91 -0.63
N GLU A 60 11.57 4.65 -0.21
CA GLU A 60 10.86 3.63 -1.00
C GLU A 60 9.37 3.95 -1.10
N ILE A 61 8.76 4.48 -0.03
CA ILE A 61 7.36 4.90 -0.05
C ILE A 61 7.15 5.99 -1.10
N GLU A 62 7.97 7.04 -1.14
CA GLU A 62 7.80 8.09 -2.16
C GLU A 62 7.97 7.53 -3.58
N ARG A 63 8.95 6.65 -3.82
CA ARG A 63 9.12 5.99 -5.13
C ARG A 63 7.87 5.25 -5.59
N VAL A 64 7.21 4.51 -4.69
CA VAL A 64 5.99 3.74 -5.03
C VAL A 64 4.77 4.66 -5.10
N ARG A 65 4.70 5.67 -4.22
CA ARG A 65 3.62 6.66 -4.16
C ARG A 65 3.54 7.49 -5.44
N ASP A 66 4.67 7.87 -6.04
CA ASP A 66 4.72 8.62 -7.31
C ASP A 66 4.03 7.88 -8.48
N ALA A 67 3.92 6.56 -8.41
CA ALA A 67 3.21 5.75 -9.39
C ALA A 67 1.69 5.70 -9.16
N LEU A 68 1.19 6.18 -8.02
CA LEU A 68 -0.21 6.06 -7.60
C LEU A 68 -0.88 7.43 -7.35
N ASP A 69 -0.14 8.39 -6.78
CA ASP A 69 -0.68 9.69 -6.39
C ASP A 69 -1.01 10.54 -7.60
N HIS A 70 -2.19 11.17 -7.58
CA HIS A 70 -2.76 11.94 -8.68
C HIS A 70 -2.85 11.14 -10.01
N ARG A 71 -3.01 9.82 -9.93
CA ARG A 71 -3.16 8.94 -11.11
C ARG A 71 -4.57 8.40 -11.28
N PHE A 72 -4.85 7.95 -12.50
CA PHE A 72 -5.93 7.04 -12.80
C PHE A 72 -5.40 5.60 -12.65
N LEU A 73 -5.89 4.87 -11.65
CA LEU A 73 -5.31 3.59 -11.22
C LEU A 73 -5.49 2.49 -12.27
N ASP A 74 -6.51 2.58 -13.12
CA ASP A 74 -6.76 1.59 -14.17
C ASP A 74 -5.63 1.57 -15.21
N ASP A 75 -4.86 2.67 -15.32
CA ASP A 75 -3.70 2.80 -16.22
C ASP A 75 -2.37 2.40 -15.53
N VAL A 76 -2.39 2.01 -14.25
CA VAL A 76 -1.18 1.64 -13.51
C VAL A 76 -0.81 0.19 -13.82
N ASP A 77 0.29 0.04 -14.58
CA ASP A 77 0.80 -1.26 -14.99
C ASP A 77 0.98 -2.23 -13.82
N GLY A 78 0.36 -3.40 -13.95
CA GLY A 78 0.45 -4.48 -12.97
C GLY A 78 -0.35 -4.27 -11.69
N LEU A 79 -1.16 -3.20 -11.54
CA LEU A 79 -2.11 -3.05 -10.44
C LEU A 79 -3.32 -3.98 -10.61
N GLY A 80 -3.89 -4.03 -11.83
CA GLY A 80 -5.16 -4.69 -12.11
C GLY A 80 -6.35 -3.90 -11.54
N PRO A 81 -7.49 -4.55 -11.22
CA PRO A 81 -8.62 -3.85 -10.62
C PRO A 81 -8.23 -3.17 -9.31
N ALA A 82 -8.50 -1.87 -9.21
CA ALA A 82 -8.11 -1.04 -8.07
C ALA A 82 -9.00 -1.23 -6.82
N THR A 83 -9.17 -2.49 -6.40
CA THR A 83 -9.76 -2.84 -5.10
C THR A 83 -8.74 -2.65 -3.97
N LEU A 84 -9.17 -2.70 -2.70
CA LEU A 84 -8.25 -2.60 -1.57
C LEU A 84 -7.28 -3.81 -1.52
N GLU A 85 -7.75 -4.99 -1.88
CA GLU A 85 -6.93 -6.20 -2.02
C GLU A 85 -5.93 -6.08 -3.16
N GLY A 86 -6.37 -5.56 -4.32
CA GLY A 86 -5.51 -5.30 -5.47
C GLY A 86 -4.38 -4.31 -5.12
N LEU A 87 -4.73 -3.22 -4.43
CA LEU A 87 -3.76 -2.23 -3.94
C LEU A 87 -2.80 -2.84 -2.92
N CYS A 88 -3.27 -3.60 -1.94
CA CYS A 88 -2.40 -4.30 -0.99
C CYS A 88 -1.40 -5.23 -1.71
N ALA A 89 -1.88 -6.04 -2.65
CA ALA A 89 -1.04 -6.97 -3.41
C ALA A 89 -0.04 -6.24 -4.31
N TYR A 90 -0.45 -5.14 -4.94
CA TYR A 90 0.43 -4.29 -5.74
C TYR A 90 1.53 -3.68 -4.89
N LEU A 91 1.18 -2.99 -3.80
CA LEU A 91 2.15 -2.38 -2.89
C LEU A 91 3.12 -3.44 -2.35
N TRP A 92 2.61 -4.61 -1.96
CA TRP A 92 3.46 -5.73 -1.55
C TRP A 92 4.51 -6.07 -2.60
N ARG A 93 4.11 -6.27 -3.87
CA ARG A 93 5.04 -6.55 -4.97
C ARG A 93 6.04 -5.41 -5.21
N GLN A 94 5.61 -4.16 -5.07
CA GLN A 94 6.47 -2.99 -5.29
C GLN A 94 7.50 -2.76 -4.19
N PHE A 95 7.17 -3.09 -2.93
CA PHE A 95 8.05 -2.91 -1.78
C PHE A 95 8.96 -4.12 -1.52
N ARG A 96 8.49 -5.35 -1.79
CA ARG A 96 9.23 -6.58 -1.43
C ARG A 96 10.67 -6.64 -1.94
N PRO A 97 11.02 -6.18 -3.17
CA PRO A 97 12.41 -6.20 -3.63
C PRO A 97 13.35 -5.31 -2.81
N ALA A 98 12.86 -4.15 -2.35
CA ALA A 98 13.63 -3.20 -1.56
C ALA A 98 13.56 -3.47 -0.05
N LEU A 99 12.46 -4.08 0.42
CA LEU A 99 12.16 -4.39 1.81
C LEU A 99 11.92 -5.91 1.97
N PRO A 100 12.98 -6.74 2.01
CA PRO A 100 12.84 -8.20 2.08
C PRO A 100 12.17 -8.68 3.37
N HIS A 101 12.21 -7.87 4.43
CA HIS A 101 11.56 -8.13 5.73
C HIS A 101 10.16 -7.52 5.86
N LEU A 102 9.53 -7.13 4.75
CA LEU A 102 8.14 -6.70 4.70
C LEU A 102 7.24 -7.74 5.37
N SER A 103 6.52 -7.34 6.42
CA SER A 103 5.65 -8.22 7.20
C SER A 103 4.18 -7.96 6.94
N ARG A 104 3.81 -6.71 6.64
CA ARG A 104 2.42 -6.30 6.46
C ARG A 104 2.29 -5.13 5.50
N VAL A 105 1.22 -5.17 4.71
CA VAL A 105 0.72 -4.03 3.95
C VAL A 105 -0.75 -3.83 4.32
N GLU A 106 -1.14 -2.61 4.62
CA GLU A 106 -2.54 -2.24 4.80
C GLU A 106 -2.91 -1.11 3.85
N VAL A 107 -4.13 -1.16 3.32
CA VAL A 107 -4.73 -0.07 2.55
C VAL A 107 -6.15 0.15 3.04
N TRP A 108 -6.53 1.40 3.30
CA TRP A 108 -7.85 1.75 3.79
C TRP A 108 -8.33 3.10 3.27
N ARG A 109 -9.63 3.34 3.41
CA ARG A 109 -10.26 4.64 3.13
C ARG A 109 -10.86 5.17 4.43
N GLU A 110 -10.32 6.27 4.94
CA GLU A 110 -10.76 6.85 6.21
C GLU A 110 -12.24 7.27 6.16
N ALA A 111 -12.68 7.85 5.04
CA ALA A 111 -14.04 8.37 4.88
C ALA A 111 -15.14 7.30 4.94
N SER A 112 -14.86 6.09 4.44
CA SER A 112 -15.83 4.99 4.43
C SER A 112 -15.57 3.92 5.50
N GLY A 113 -14.39 3.94 6.15
CA GLY A 113 -13.99 2.96 7.16
C GLY A 113 -13.53 1.61 6.59
N ASP A 114 -13.50 1.45 5.27
CA ASP A 114 -13.08 0.21 4.62
C ASP A 114 -11.57 -0.02 4.76
N ARG A 115 -11.14 -1.25 5.06
CA ARG A 115 -9.73 -1.62 5.23
C ARG A 115 -9.44 -3.01 4.67
N CYS A 116 -8.30 -3.14 4.02
CA CYS A 116 -7.69 -4.42 3.67
C CYS A 116 -6.31 -4.51 4.33
N ARG A 117 -5.94 -5.72 4.74
CA ARG A 117 -4.62 -6.06 5.27
C ARG A 117 -4.11 -7.30 4.54
N PHE A 118 -2.89 -7.22 4.05
CA PHE A 118 -2.14 -8.35 3.50
C PHE A 118 -0.94 -8.65 4.40
N THR A 119 -0.79 -9.93 4.77
CA THR A 119 0.35 -10.49 5.49
C THR A 119 0.73 -11.79 4.81
N ASP A 120 2.02 -12.00 4.57
CA ASP A 120 2.54 -13.30 4.13
C ASP A 120 2.53 -14.24 5.35
N GLY A 121 1.93 -15.43 5.19
CA GLY A 121 1.64 -16.37 6.28
C GLY A 121 2.88 -16.94 6.97
#